data_AF-A0A8H3QMB2-F1
#
_entry.id   AF-A0A8H3QMB2-F1
#
_cell.length_a   1.000
_cell.length_b   1.000
_cell.length_c   1.000
_cell.angle_alpha   90.00
_cell.angle_beta   90.00
_cell.angle_gamma   90.00
#
_symmetry.space_group_name_H-M   'P 1'
#
loop_
_entity.id
_entity.type
_entity.pdbx_description
1 polymer ?
#
loop_
_entity_poly.entity_id
_entity_poly.type
_entity_poly.pdbx_seq_one_letter_code
_entity_poly.pdbx_strand_id
1 'polypeptide(L)'
;MEHRTVILLDCHPETQTLCVKGHDEASNVPSFPLWSCLIEATLEYCRVIFDLFDSRMGASSVSVHIAGAPLELSILNNWHEQNLMQIADNIKLISPFSVTPSPMRIPHALENVIKSLDANGSNDKECDNVKAKVILMLMGKVDEQGYSYRETRDQKLTDLRDMIHEVAQHDTLKSGCLHSTIETMSF
;
A
#
# COMPACT_ATOMS: atom_id res chain seq x y z
N MET A 1 22.30 -5.79 1.47
CA MET A 1 21.29 -5.10 0.65
C MET A 1 20.00 -5.19 1.43
N GLU A 2 19.52 -4.05 1.92
CA GLU A 2 18.28 -3.99 2.69
C GLU A 2 17.10 -4.02 1.70
N HIS A 3 16.11 -4.87 1.97
CA HIS A 3 14.90 -4.93 1.17
C HIS A 3 13.75 -4.28 1.93
N ARG A 4 13.20 -3.20 1.37
CA ARG A 4 12.05 -2.50 1.94
C ARG A 4 10.81 -2.76 1.10
N THR A 5 9.76 -3.26 1.71
CA THR A 5 8.46 -3.41 1.07
C THR A 5 7.47 -2.44 1.70
N VAL A 6 6.80 -1.63 0.89
CA VAL A 6 5.63 -0.88 1.32
C VAL A 6 4.39 -1.55 0.77
N ILE A 7 3.42 -1.86 1.63
CA ILE A 7 2.08 -2.26 1.21
C ILE A 7 1.18 -1.03 1.34
N LEU A 8 0.69 -0.52 0.22
CA LEU A 8 -0.27 0.58 0.22
C LEU A 8 -1.67 0.04 -0.03
N LEU A 9 -2.50 0.10 1.00
CA LEU A 9 -3.89 -0.31 0.98
C LEU A 9 -4.81 0.83 0.61
N ASP A 10 -5.72 0.55 -0.32
CA ASP A 10 -6.77 1.48 -0.72
C ASP A 10 -7.95 1.46 0.26
N CYS A 11 -8.14 2.54 1.02
CA CYS A 11 -9.29 2.72 1.93
C CYS A 11 -10.49 3.40 1.22
N HIS A 12 -10.64 3.21 -0.10
CA HIS A 12 -11.76 3.80 -0.84
C HIS A 12 -13.10 3.32 -0.28
N PRO A 13 -14.15 4.16 -0.18
CA PRO A 13 -15.45 3.76 0.36
C PRO A 13 -16.08 2.55 -0.35
N GLU A 14 -15.81 2.36 -1.64
CA GLU A 14 -16.32 1.21 -2.41
C GLU A 14 -15.69 -0.13 -1.98
N THR A 15 -14.62 -0.14 -1.18
CA THR A 15 -14.10 -1.38 -0.57
C THR A 15 -15.06 -1.99 0.47
N GLN A 16 -16.15 -1.29 0.80
CA GLN A 16 -17.27 -1.87 1.53
C GLN A 16 -18.13 -2.82 0.69
N THR A 17 -17.92 -2.86 -0.63
CA THR A 17 -18.57 -3.83 -1.52
C THR A 17 -18.20 -5.24 -1.08
N LEU A 18 -19.20 -6.11 -1.00
CA LEU A 18 -19.00 -7.50 -0.63
C LEU A 18 -18.30 -8.26 -1.76
N CYS A 19 -17.34 -9.11 -1.42
CA CYS A 19 -16.74 -10.05 -2.35
C CYS A 19 -17.83 -10.94 -2.94
N VAL A 20 -17.93 -10.97 -4.27
CA VAL A 20 -18.88 -11.84 -4.98
C VAL A 20 -18.33 -13.26 -4.98
N LYS A 21 -19.14 -14.22 -4.52
CA LYS A 21 -18.80 -15.64 -4.65
C LYS A 21 -18.79 -16.00 -6.13
N GLY A 22 -17.73 -16.66 -6.61
CA GLY A 22 -17.79 -17.32 -7.92
C GLY A 22 -18.98 -18.27 -7.97
N HIS A 23 -19.48 -18.56 -9.18
CA HIS A 23 -20.69 -19.36 -9.45
C HIS A 23 -20.71 -20.79 -8.88
N ASP A 24 -19.69 -21.22 -8.13
CA ASP A 24 -19.70 -22.47 -7.38
C ASP A 24 -20.50 -22.32 -6.08
N GLU A 25 -21.77 -22.69 -6.15
CA GLU A 25 -22.78 -22.68 -5.07
C GLU A 25 -22.45 -23.59 -3.85
N ALA A 26 -21.22 -24.09 -3.72
CA ALA A 26 -20.78 -24.93 -2.60
C ALA A 26 -19.91 -24.20 -1.55
N SER A 27 -19.59 -22.92 -1.76
CA SER A 27 -18.77 -22.15 -0.81
C SER A 27 -19.61 -21.65 0.38
N ASN A 28 -19.47 -22.33 1.52
CA ASN A 28 -19.97 -21.88 2.83
C ASN A 28 -19.22 -20.65 3.38
N VAL A 29 -18.27 -20.06 2.63
CA VAL A 29 -17.52 -18.88 3.08
C VAL A 29 -18.45 -17.67 3.06
N PRO A 30 -18.67 -16.95 4.18
CA PRO A 30 -19.50 -15.76 4.19
C PRO A 30 -18.91 -14.66 3.30
N SER A 31 -19.77 -13.85 2.69
CA SER A 31 -19.35 -12.68 1.91
C SER A 31 -18.88 -11.59 2.88
N PHE A 32 -17.62 -11.19 2.76
CA PHE A 32 -17.05 -10.09 3.53
C PHE A 32 -16.83 -8.86 2.64
N PRO A 33 -16.76 -7.65 3.22
CA PRO A 33 -16.31 -6.47 2.50
C PRO A 33 -14.90 -6.69 1.91
N LEU A 34 -14.64 -6.17 0.72
CA LEU A 34 -13.30 -6.18 0.11
C LEU A 34 -12.25 -5.61 1.06
N TRP A 35 -12.58 -4.58 1.84
CA TRP A 35 -11.72 -4.02 2.88
C TRP A 35 -11.21 -5.07 3.88
N SER A 36 -12.09 -5.96 4.34
CA SER A 36 -11.71 -7.05 5.25
C SER A 36 -10.75 -8.02 4.56
N CYS A 37 -10.98 -8.35 3.29
CA CYS A 37 -10.08 -9.20 2.51
C CYS A 37 -8.70 -8.55 2.30
N LEU A 38 -8.64 -7.24 2.04
CA LEU A 38 -7.39 -6.48 1.94
C LEU A 38 -6.59 -6.54 3.25
N ILE A 39 -7.27 -6.34 4.38
CA ILE A 39 -6.65 -6.42 5.72
C ILE A 39 -6.13 -7.84 5.98
N GLU A 40 -6.95 -8.87 5.78
CA GLU A 40 -6.57 -10.26 6.03
C GLU A 40 -5.36 -10.67 5.18
N ALA A 41 -5.36 -10.35 3.89
CA ALA A 41 -4.23 -10.63 3.00
C ALA A 41 -2.95 -9.91 3.45
N THR A 42 -3.08 -8.66 3.90
CA THR A 42 -1.94 -7.86 4.39
C THR A 42 -1.36 -8.43 5.67
N LEU A 43 -2.21 -8.74 6.66
CA LEU A 43 -1.78 -9.31 7.92
C LEU A 43 -1.10 -10.68 7.70
N GLU A 44 -1.64 -11.50 6.81
CA GLU A 44 -1.03 -12.79 6.48
C GLU A 44 0.31 -12.64 5.75
N TYR A 45 0.42 -11.69 4.80
CA TYR A 45 1.68 -11.36 4.16
C TYR A 45 2.72 -10.91 5.20
N CYS A 46 2.36 -9.98 6.08
CA CYS A 46 3.24 -9.51 7.15
C CYS A 46 3.66 -10.65 8.08
N ARG A 47 2.73 -11.51 8.51
CA ARG A 47 3.02 -12.67 9.36
C ARG A 47 4.07 -13.57 8.71
N VAL A 48 3.86 -13.95 7.45
CA VAL A 48 4.81 -14.82 6.72
C VAL A 48 6.19 -14.17 6.61
N ILE A 49 6.25 -12.87 6.27
CA ILE A 49 7.54 -12.17 6.18
C ILE A 49 8.21 -12.09 7.55
N PHE A 50 7.49 -11.79 8.63
CA PHE A 50 8.07 -11.66 9.97
C PHE A 50 8.51 -13.01 10.54
N ASP A 51 7.82 -14.10 10.19
CA ASP A 51 8.20 -15.46 10.58
C ASP A 51 9.44 -15.95 9.82
N LEU A 52 9.61 -15.56 8.55
CA LEU A 52 10.73 -15.99 7.70
C LEU A 52 11.98 -15.14 7.87
N PHE A 53 11.83 -13.85 8.16
CA PHE A 53 12.94 -12.89 8.24
C PHE A 53 13.01 -12.29 9.65
N ASP A 54 14.04 -12.67 10.40
CA ASP A 54 14.33 -12.06 11.70
C ASP A 54 14.68 -10.58 11.50
N SER A 55 13.98 -9.69 12.21
CA SER A 55 14.22 -8.26 12.20
C SER A 55 15.67 -7.89 12.58
N ARG A 56 16.35 -8.77 13.35
CA ARG A 56 17.76 -8.60 13.71
C ARG A 56 18.74 -8.84 12.57
N MET A 57 18.32 -9.58 11.54
CA MET A 57 19.14 -9.81 10.34
C MET A 57 18.95 -8.73 9.28
N GLY A 58 18.03 -7.77 9.49
CA GLY A 58 17.86 -6.59 8.63
C GLY A 58 17.57 -6.91 7.15
N ALA A 59 17.16 -8.15 6.86
CA ALA A 59 17.13 -8.66 5.50
C ALA A 59 15.90 -8.19 4.72
N SER A 60 14.75 -8.03 5.40
CA SER A 60 13.50 -7.59 4.78
C SER A 60 12.58 -6.95 5.80
N SER A 61 12.16 -5.71 5.55
CA SER A 61 11.21 -4.97 6.38
C SER A 61 9.98 -4.57 5.57
N VAL A 62 8.82 -4.56 6.23
CA VAL A 62 7.55 -4.18 5.66
C VAL A 62 7.02 -2.93 6.39
N SER A 63 6.53 -1.96 5.63
CA SER A 63 5.72 -0.85 6.15
C SER A 63 4.34 -0.92 5.51
N VAL A 64 3.28 -0.85 6.32
CA VAL A 64 1.90 -0.84 5.83
C VAL A 64 1.34 0.57 5.87
N HIS A 65 0.85 1.04 4.73
CA HIS A 65 0.33 2.37 4.52
C HIS A 65 -1.12 2.30 4.04
N ILE A 66 -1.90 3.35 4.35
CA ILE A 66 -3.31 3.42 4.00
C ILE A 66 -3.60 4.70 3.20
N ALA A 67 -4.11 4.54 1.98
CA ALA A 67 -4.57 5.64 1.16
C ALA A 67 -5.98 6.07 1.57
N GLY A 68 -6.14 7.34 1.95
CA GLY A 68 -7.43 7.91 2.38
C GLY A 68 -7.61 8.05 3.88
N ALA A 69 -6.69 7.50 4.68
CA ALA A 69 -6.63 7.77 6.11
C ALA A 69 -6.01 9.16 6.38
N PRO A 70 -6.33 9.80 7.53
CA PRO A 70 -5.58 10.95 8.03
C PRO A 70 -4.08 10.65 8.12
N LEU A 71 -3.22 11.67 7.99
CA LEU A 71 -1.77 11.49 7.93
C LEU A 71 -1.24 10.69 9.14
N GLU A 72 -1.78 10.96 10.32
CA GLU A 72 -1.40 10.36 11.61
C GLU A 72 -1.75 8.86 11.68
N LEU A 73 -2.69 8.39 10.84
CA LEU A 73 -3.14 7.00 10.75
C LEU A 73 -2.76 6.35 9.40
N SER A 74 -2.07 7.09 8.53
CA SER A 74 -1.76 6.64 7.16
C SER A 74 -0.58 5.67 7.09
N ILE A 75 0.20 5.56 8.17
CA ILE A 75 1.34 4.64 8.31
C ILE A 75 1.12 3.82 9.59
N LEU A 76 1.10 2.50 9.46
CA LEU A 76 0.70 1.62 10.56
C LEU A 76 1.85 1.07 11.39
N ASN A 77 3.06 1.07 10.84
CA ASN A 77 4.27 0.63 11.52
C ASN A 77 5.51 1.30 10.93
N ASN A 78 6.65 1.17 11.60
CA ASN A 78 7.92 1.72 11.14
C ASN A 78 8.88 0.61 10.68
N TRP A 79 9.96 1.00 10.00
CA TRP A 79 10.95 0.08 9.44
C TRP A 79 11.72 -0.75 10.47
N HIS A 80 11.79 -0.29 11.72
CA HIS A 80 12.58 -0.91 12.78
C HIS A 80 11.76 -1.87 13.66
N GLU A 81 10.47 -1.63 13.79
CA GLU A 81 9.53 -2.39 14.63
C GLU A 81 8.55 -3.18 13.77
N GLN A 82 8.91 -4.44 13.52
CA GLN A 82 8.12 -5.37 12.71
C GLN A 82 7.16 -6.16 13.61
N ASN A 83 6.07 -5.52 14.02
CA ASN A 83 5.11 -6.06 14.97
C ASN A 83 3.72 -6.20 14.35
N LEU A 84 3.27 -7.45 14.15
CA LEU A 84 1.96 -7.75 13.55
C LEU A 84 0.79 -7.25 14.40
N MET A 85 0.89 -7.32 15.73
CA MET A 85 -0.17 -6.89 16.64
C MET A 85 -0.37 -5.37 16.57
N GLN A 86 0.72 -4.61 16.48
CA GLN A 86 0.68 -3.16 16.26
C GLN A 86 -0.04 -2.81 14.96
N ILE A 87 0.30 -3.49 13.85
CA ILE A 87 -0.37 -3.28 12.56
C ILE A 87 -1.87 -3.58 12.70
N ALA A 88 -2.23 -4.73 13.28
CA ALA A 88 -3.61 -5.14 13.46
C ALA A 88 -4.42 -4.17 14.35
N ASP A 89 -3.82 -3.62 15.40
CA ASP A 89 -4.47 -2.65 16.28
C ASP A 89 -4.65 -1.29 15.60
N ASN A 90 -3.66 -0.82 14.85
CA ASN A 90 -3.75 0.44 14.10
C ASN A 90 -4.79 0.37 12.97
N ILE A 91 -4.93 -0.77 12.29
CA ILE A 91 -5.96 -0.98 11.25
C ILE A 91 -7.38 -0.78 11.82
N LYS A 92 -7.64 -1.19 13.06
CA LYS A 92 -8.98 -1.08 13.68
C LYS A 92 -9.44 0.38 13.82
N LEU A 93 -8.51 1.34 13.79
CA LEU A 93 -8.80 2.76 13.88
C LEU A 93 -9.24 3.36 12.54
N ILE A 94 -9.24 2.56 11.47
CA ILE A 94 -9.43 3.01 10.09
C ILE A 94 -10.72 2.43 9.53
N SER A 95 -11.54 3.31 8.99
CA SER A 95 -12.84 2.96 8.41
C SER A 95 -12.99 3.58 7.02
N PRO A 96 -13.27 2.77 5.97
CA PRO A 96 -13.59 3.31 4.66
C PRO A 96 -14.84 4.21 4.66
N PHE A 97 -15.73 4.09 5.65
CA PHE A 97 -16.89 4.96 5.79
C PHE A 97 -16.55 6.42 6.11
N SER A 98 -15.39 6.68 6.69
CA SER A 98 -14.93 8.05 6.99
C SER A 98 -14.15 8.71 5.85
N VAL A 99 -13.96 8.01 4.73
CA VAL A 99 -13.15 8.48 3.61
C VAL A 99 -14.04 9.17 2.59
N THR A 100 -13.64 10.37 2.16
CA THR A 100 -14.27 11.06 1.03
C THR A 100 -13.44 10.77 -0.23
N PRO A 101 -14.04 10.25 -1.32
CA PRO A 101 -13.34 10.03 -2.58
C PRO A 101 -12.71 11.33 -3.10
N SER A 102 -11.46 11.26 -3.53
CA SER A 102 -10.72 12.40 -4.08
C SER A 102 -9.66 11.93 -5.07
N PRO A 103 -9.52 12.59 -6.24
CA PRO A 103 -8.48 12.22 -7.22
C PRO A 103 -7.06 12.34 -6.67
N MET A 104 -6.87 13.09 -5.58
CA MET A 104 -5.56 13.27 -4.93
C MET A 104 -5.23 12.19 -3.89
N ARG A 105 -6.16 11.28 -3.58
CA ARG A 105 -6.01 10.32 -2.48
C ARG A 105 -4.87 9.33 -2.71
N ILE A 106 -4.82 8.71 -3.90
CA ILE A 106 -3.71 7.81 -4.29
C ILE A 106 -2.41 8.58 -4.52
N PRO A 107 -2.39 9.70 -5.29
CA PRO A 107 -1.17 10.51 -5.43
C PRO A 107 -0.54 10.93 -4.10
N HIS A 108 -1.31 11.49 -3.16
CA HIS A 108 -0.79 11.89 -1.85
C HIS A 108 -0.29 10.70 -1.03
N ALA A 109 -0.97 9.55 -1.11
CA ALA A 109 -0.51 8.36 -0.42
C ALA A 109 0.81 7.85 -1.00
N LEU A 110 0.97 7.85 -2.32
CA LEU A 110 2.23 7.52 -3.01
C LEU A 110 3.35 8.48 -2.62
N GLU A 111 3.09 9.78 -2.54
CA GLU A 111 4.09 10.76 -2.04
C GLU A 111 4.56 10.40 -0.63
N ASN A 112 3.64 10.04 0.27
CA ASN A 112 3.99 9.63 1.63
C ASN A 112 4.80 8.32 1.63
N VAL A 113 4.49 7.38 0.74
CA VAL A 113 5.27 6.16 0.54
C VAL A 113 6.71 6.51 0.15
N ILE A 114 6.90 7.38 -0.84
CA ILE A 114 8.25 7.80 -1.29
C ILE A 114 9.00 8.50 -0.16
N LYS A 115 8.37 9.47 0.51
CA LYS A 115 8.98 10.17 1.66
C LYS A 115 9.38 9.21 2.78
N SER A 116 8.60 8.17 3.04
CA SER A 116 8.91 7.17 4.07
C SER A 116 10.10 6.27 3.71
N LEU A 117 10.35 6.07 2.42
CA LEU A 117 11.52 5.35 1.92
C LEU A 117 12.78 6.21 2.06
N ASP A 118 12.67 7.53 1.84
CA ASP A 118 13.76 8.51 1.93
C ASP A 118 14.16 8.85 3.37
N ALA A 119 13.18 9.00 4.28
CA ALA A 119 13.39 9.54 5.63
C ALA A 119 14.33 8.71 6.53
N ASN A 120 14.69 7.49 6.11
CA ASN A 120 15.61 6.59 6.82
C ASN A 120 16.90 6.29 6.04
N GLY A 121 17.26 7.11 5.05
CA GLY A 121 18.66 7.21 4.62
C GLY A 121 19.47 7.81 5.76
N SER A 122 20.24 6.98 6.46
CA SER A 122 21.09 7.40 7.58
C SER A 122 21.95 8.62 7.21
N ASN A 123 22.27 9.43 8.22
CA ASN A 123 23.27 10.51 8.19
C ASN A 123 24.71 10.04 7.84
N ASP A 124 24.89 8.85 7.27
CA ASP A 124 26.17 8.27 6.92
C ASP A 124 26.32 8.12 5.40
N LYS A 125 27.54 8.39 4.96
CA LYS A 125 27.96 8.72 3.59
C LYS A 125 27.98 7.54 2.61
N GLU A 126 27.10 6.57 2.74
CA GLU A 126 26.90 5.53 1.73
C GLU A 126 25.39 5.50 1.43
N CYS A 127 25.00 5.81 0.19
CA CYS A 127 23.64 5.53 -0.31
C CYS A 127 23.54 3.99 -0.23
N ASP A 128 23.14 3.47 0.94
CA ASP A 128 23.00 2.04 1.17
C ASP A 128 22.15 1.49 0.05
N ASN A 129 22.56 0.36 -0.53
CA ASN A 129 21.82 -0.31 -1.58
C ASN A 129 20.47 -0.81 -1.01
N VAL A 130 19.49 0.09 -0.92
CA VAL A 130 18.12 -0.18 -0.51
C VAL A 130 17.34 -0.54 -1.76
N LYS A 131 16.89 -1.79 -1.83
CA LYS A 131 15.96 -2.21 -2.87
C LYS A 131 14.54 -2.06 -2.32
N ALA A 132 13.83 -1.06 -2.84
CA ALA A 132 12.44 -0.80 -2.48
C ALA A 132 11.47 -1.52 -3.43
N LYS A 133 10.41 -2.10 -2.84
CA LYS A 133 9.23 -2.63 -3.52
C LYS A 133 7.99 -1.94 -2.96
N VAL A 134 7.09 -1.51 -3.82
CA VAL A 134 5.76 -1.02 -3.43
C VAL A 134 4.73 -1.99 -3.97
N ILE A 135 3.89 -2.52 -3.08
CA ILE A 135 2.73 -3.34 -3.40
C ILE A 135 1.50 -2.44 -3.27
N LEU A 136 0.84 -2.18 -4.39
CA LEU A 136 -0.39 -1.39 -4.44
C LEU A 136 -1.58 -2.34 -4.45
N MET A 137 -2.44 -2.24 -3.44
CA MET A 137 -3.69 -3.00 -3.36
C MET A 137 -4.85 -2.02 -3.50
N LEU A 138 -5.39 -1.92 -4.72
CA LEU A 138 -6.39 -0.92 -5.11
C LEU A 138 -7.76 -1.56 -5.37
N MET A 139 -8.82 -0.78 -5.17
CA MET A 139 -10.17 -1.17 -5.60
C MET A 139 -10.31 -1.01 -7.11
N GLY A 140 -10.29 -2.13 -7.83
CA GLY A 140 -10.54 -2.16 -9.27
C GLY A 140 -12.01 -1.93 -9.62
N LYS A 141 -12.26 -1.12 -10.66
CA LYS A 141 -13.58 -0.91 -11.26
C LYS A 141 -13.74 -1.74 -12.52
N VAL A 142 -14.98 -2.07 -12.89
CA VAL A 142 -15.32 -3.04 -13.97
C VAL A 142 -14.67 -2.71 -15.33
N ASP A 143 -14.42 -1.43 -15.61
CA ASP A 143 -13.83 -0.94 -16.85
C ASP A 143 -12.35 -0.54 -16.72
N GLU A 144 -11.75 -0.74 -15.55
CA GLU A 144 -10.32 -0.61 -15.35
C GLU A 144 -9.62 -1.90 -15.79
N GLN A 145 -8.63 -1.78 -16.68
CA GLN A 145 -7.82 -2.91 -17.14
C GLN A 145 -6.34 -2.60 -16.98
N GLY A 146 -5.58 -3.61 -16.53
CA GLY A 146 -4.15 -3.49 -16.31
C GLY A 146 -3.82 -2.37 -15.33
N TYR A 147 -3.10 -1.34 -15.80
CA TYR A 147 -2.66 -0.20 -14.98
C TYR A 147 -3.63 0.98 -15.01
N SER A 148 -4.83 0.81 -15.57
CA SER A 148 -5.82 1.88 -15.66
C SER A 148 -6.47 2.11 -14.29
N TYR A 149 -6.59 3.38 -13.89
CA TYR A 149 -7.19 3.78 -12.62
C TYR A 149 -8.03 5.04 -12.78
N ARG A 150 -9.10 5.15 -11.99
CA ARG A 150 -9.79 6.43 -11.73
C ARG A 150 -10.36 6.39 -10.32
N GLU A 151 -10.46 7.53 -9.64
CA GLU A 151 -11.06 7.56 -8.30
C GLU A 151 -12.56 7.26 -8.38
N THR A 152 -13.26 7.97 -9.26
CA THR A 152 -14.71 7.88 -9.46
C THR A 152 -15.04 7.67 -10.93
N ARG A 153 -16.26 7.16 -11.23
CA ARG A 153 -16.65 6.79 -12.60
C ARG A 153 -16.73 7.96 -13.58
N ASP A 154 -16.95 9.17 -13.07
CA ASP A 154 -17.01 10.42 -13.82
C ASP A 154 -15.63 10.98 -14.21
N GLN A 155 -14.56 10.43 -13.63
CA GLN A 155 -13.20 10.86 -13.93
C GLN A 155 -12.60 10.16 -15.15
N LYS A 156 -11.66 10.86 -15.78
CA LYS A 156 -10.83 10.29 -16.84
C LYS A 156 -9.94 9.20 -16.26
N LEU A 157 -9.83 8.07 -16.97
CA LEU A 157 -8.86 7.03 -16.67
C LEU A 157 -7.44 7.58 -16.77
N THR A 158 -6.62 7.28 -15.77
CA THR A 158 -5.19 7.56 -15.72
C THR A 158 -4.41 6.25 -15.69
N ASP A 159 -3.16 6.28 -16.16
CA ASP A 159 -2.25 5.15 -16.00
C ASP A 159 -1.54 5.29 -14.65
N LEU A 160 -1.63 4.25 -13.81
CA LEU A 160 -0.98 4.22 -12.50
C LEU A 160 0.53 4.41 -12.63
N ARG A 161 1.16 3.90 -13.69
CA ARG A 161 2.62 4.03 -13.88
C ARG A 161 3.01 5.47 -14.13
N ASP A 162 2.23 6.19 -14.92
CA ASP A 162 2.44 7.62 -15.18
C ASP A 162 2.26 8.41 -13.89
N MET A 163 1.18 8.15 -13.15
CA MET A 163 0.93 8.78 -11.84
C MET A 163 2.09 8.58 -10.87
N ILE A 164 2.60 7.35 -10.76
CA ILE A 164 3.74 7.07 -9.89
C ILE A 164 4.99 7.77 -10.42
N HIS A 165 5.23 7.74 -11.73
CA HIS A 165 6.39 8.39 -12.32
C HIS A 165 6.39 9.90 -12.04
N GLU A 166 5.23 10.56 -12.16
CA GLU A 166 5.05 11.97 -11.83
C GLU A 166 5.33 12.25 -10.35
N VAL A 167 4.74 11.45 -9.45
CA VAL A 167 4.96 11.56 -7.99
C VAL A 167 6.43 11.36 -7.63
N ALA A 168 7.09 10.36 -8.23
CA ALA A 168 8.50 10.09 -8.02
C ALA A 168 9.38 11.23 -8.54
N GLN A 169 9.13 11.76 -9.74
CA GLN A 169 9.91 12.88 -10.29
C GLN A 169 9.78 14.16 -9.47
N HIS A 170 8.59 14.45 -8.95
CA HIS A 170 8.34 15.65 -8.16
C HIS A 170 9.19 15.67 -6.87
N ASP A 171 9.48 14.50 -6.30
CA ASP A 171 10.36 14.35 -5.14
C ASP A 171 11.84 14.11 -5.55
N THR A 172 12.14 13.44 -6.66
CA THR A 172 13.54 13.20 -7.12
C THR A 172 14.22 14.48 -7.59
N LEU A 173 13.46 15.48 -8.07
CA LEU A 173 13.96 16.84 -8.30
C LEU A 173 14.45 17.52 -7.00
N LYS A 174 14.15 16.95 -5.83
CA LYS A 174 14.68 17.36 -4.52
C LYS A 174 15.73 16.40 -3.95
N SER A 175 15.67 15.10 -4.24
CA SER A 175 16.57 14.06 -3.69
C SER A 175 17.06 13.07 -4.78
N GLY A 176 18.25 13.30 -5.34
CA GLY A 176 18.78 12.58 -6.50
C GLY A 176 19.28 11.12 -6.33
N CYS A 177 18.65 10.25 -5.53
CA CYS A 177 19.08 8.85 -5.35
C CYS A 177 17.88 7.88 -5.20
N LEU A 178 17.15 7.53 -6.28
CA LEU A 178 16.25 6.34 -6.22
C LEU A 178 16.12 5.57 -7.54
N HIS A 179 16.24 4.25 -7.43
CA HIS A 179 15.72 3.26 -8.38
C HIS A 179 14.69 2.41 -7.62
N SER A 180 13.40 2.73 -7.79
CA SER A 180 12.29 1.94 -7.24
C SER A 180 11.71 1.02 -8.32
N THR A 181 11.36 -0.20 -7.96
CA THR A 181 10.56 -1.11 -8.80
C THR A 181 9.20 -1.28 -8.16
N ILE A 182 8.13 -1.02 -8.92
CA ILE A 182 6.76 -1.08 -8.42
C ILE A 182 6.06 -2.23 -9.09
N GLU A 183 5.56 -3.14 -8.27
CA GLU A 183 4.78 -4.29 -8.71
C GLU A 183 3.34 -4.06 -8.26
N THR A 184 2.42 -3.98 -9.22
CA THR A 184 0.99 -3.89 -8.93
C THR A 184 0.41 -5.30 -8.88
N MET A 185 -0.38 -5.59 -7.85
CA MET A 185 -1.22 -6.79 -7.79
C MET A 185 -2.67 -6.33 -7.85
N SER A 186 -3.35 -6.63 -8.95
CA SER A 186 -4.80 -6.49 -9.07
C SER A 186 -5.47 -7.81 -8.70
N PHE A 187 -6.51 -7.74 -7.85
CA PHE A 187 -7.39 -8.85 -7.53
C PHE A 187 -8.75 -8.63 -8.19
#